data_AF-A0A448WAE0-F1
#
_entry.id   AF-A0A448WAE0-F1
#
_cell.length_a   1.000
_cell.length_b   1.000
_cell.length_c   1.000
_cell.angle_alpha   90.00
_cell.angle_beta   90.00
_cell.angle_gamma   90.00
#
_symmetry.space_group_name_H-M   'P 1'
#
loop_
_entity.id
_entity.type
_entity.pdbx_description
1 polymer ?
#
loop_
_entity_poly.entity_id
_entity_poly.type
_entity_poly.pdbx_seq_one_letter_code
_entity_poly.pdbx_strand_id
1 'polypeptide(L)'
;MQFINIVVHSTENINLRVYLQYGFHLLGLDDFLKCLQARPGDRLNRHIEAYLANRVDCGVLLDDAEAKEAAQSERDRLVADLAELRRTSEERITQVKVALWSSDSF
;
A
#
# COMPACT_ATOMS: atom_id res chain seq x y z
N MET A 1 17.27 0.14 -24.25
CA MET A 1 16.63 0.18 -22.91
C MET A 1 15.48 1.18 -22.81
N GLN A 2 15.63 2.46 -23.18
CA GLN A 2 14.54 3.45 -23.04
C GLN A 2 13.22 3.01 -23.70
N PHE A 3 13.25 2.45 -24.91
CA PHE A 3 12.04 1.97 -25.59
C PHE A 3 11.28 0.92 -24.77
N ILE A 4 11.96 -0.11 -24.28
CA ILE A 4 11.34 -1.17 -23.45
C ILE A 4 10.78 -0.57 -22.17
N ASN A 5 11.50 0.35 -21.52
CA ASN A 5 11.01 1.02 -20.31
C ASN A 5 9.72 1.81 -20.58
N ILE A 6 9.60 2.48 -21.73
CA ILE A 6 8.39 3.19 -22.13
C ILE A 6 7.26 2.20 -22.41
N VAL A 7 7.50 1.13 -23.18
CA VAL A 7 6.45 0.17 -23.53
C VAL A 7 5.89 -0.55 -22.30
N VAL A 8 6.76 -0.98 -21.39
CA VAL A 8 6.35 -1.77 -20.22
C VAL A 8 5.74 -0.90 -19.13
N HIS A 9 6.22 0.35 -18.95
CA HIS A 9 5.86 1.15 -17.77
C HIS A 9 5.09 2.45 -18.05
N SER A 10 4.82 2.81 -19.32
CA SER A 10 4.00 4.00 -19.63
C SER A 10 2.50 3.79 -19.43
N THR A 11 2.05 2.54 -19.26
CA THR A 11 0.63 2.22 -19.10
C THR A 11 0.19 2.43 -17.64
N GLU A 12 -0.99 3.03 -17.42
CA GLU A 12 -1.55 3.22 -16.08
C GLU A 12 -2.06 1.91 -15.46
N ASN A 13 -2.40 0.93 -16.30
CA ASN A 13 -2.95 -0.36 -15.87
C ASN A 13 -1.83 -1.30 -15.38
N ILE A 14 -1.75 -1.50 -14.06
CA ILE A 14 -0.76 -2.38 -13.42
C ILE A 14 -0.81 -3.81 -13.95
N ASN A 15 -2.01 -4.37 -14.22
CA ASN A 15 -2.13 -5.73 -14.75
C ASN A 15 -1.49 -5.86 -16.13
N LEU A 16 -1.68 -4.86 -16.99
CA LEU A 16 -1.03 -4.82 -18.31
C LEU A 16 0.48 -4.67 -18.18
N ARG A 17 0.96 -3.86 -17.23
CA ARG A 17 2.40 -3.74 -16.94
C ARG A 17 3.00 -5.07 -16.52
N VAL A 18 2.36 -5.78 -15.58
CA VAL A 18 2.82 -7.10 -15.11
C VAL A 18 2.84 -8.10 -16.26
N TYR A 19 1.81 -8.11 -17.11
CA TYR A 19 1.76 -8.98 -18.29
C TYR A 19 2.93 -8.71 -19.24
N LEU A 20 3.15 -7.46 -19.63
CA LEU A 20 4.25 -7.08 -20.54
C LEU A 20 5.62 -7.35 -19.91
N GLN A 21 5.79 -7.03 -18.63
CA GLN A 21 7.00 -7.32 -17.87
C GLN A 21 7.32 -8.81 -17.88
N TYR A 22 6.33 -9.66 -17.60
CA TYR A 22 6.52 -11.11 -17.61
C TYR A 22 6.81 -11.64 -19.03
N GLY A 23 6.20 -11.05 -20.06
CA GLY A 23 6.54 -11.35 -21.45
C GLY A 23 8.02 -11.12 -21.77
N PHE A 24 8.60 -10.00 -21.32
CA PHE A 24 10.03 -9.74 -21.50
C PHE A 24 10.92 -10.59 -20.59
N HIS A 25 10.47 -10.93 -19.38
CA HIS A 25 11.14 -11.89 -18.51
C HIS A 25 11.32 -13.25 -19.21
N LEU A 26 10.26 -13.79 -19.80
CA LEU A 26 10.29 -15.05 -20.55
C LEU A 26 11.23 -15.02 -21.76
N LEU A 27 11.43 -13.85 -22.38
CA LEU A 27 12.40 -13.65 -23.46
C LEU A 27 13.85 -13.52 -22.96
N GLY A 28 14.09 -13.67 -21.64
CA GLY A 28 15.43 -13.61 -21.05
C GLY A 28 15.95 -12.19 -20.86
N LEU A 29 15.08 -11.16 -20.86
CA LEU A 29 15.52 -9.78 -20.70
C LEU A 29 16.26 -9.58 -19.38
N ASP A 30 15.76 -10.13 -18.27
CA ASP A 30 16.35 -9.91 -16.95
C ASP A 30 17.81 -10.39 -16.86
N ASP A 31 18.10 -11.56 -17.42
CA ASP A 31 19.45 -12.10 -17.41
C ASP A 31 20.36 -11.33 -18.38
N PHE A 32 19.82 -10.87 -19.51
CA PHE A 32 20.53 -9.98 -20.41
C PHE A 32 20.89 -8.63 -19.75
N LEU A 33 19.98 -8.06 -18.96
CA LEU A 33 20.22 -6.81 -18.23
C LEU A 33 21.29 -6.94 -17.16
N LYS A 34 21.31 -8.04 -16.40
CA LYS A 34 22.37 -8.33 -15.42
C LYS A 34 23.74 -8.38 -16.09
N CYS A 35 23.84 -9.08 -17.23
CA CYS A 35 25.08 -9.16 -18.01
C CYS A 35 25.53 -7.79 -18.54
N LEU A 36 24.59 -6.94 -18.96
CA LEU A 36 24.89 -5.58 -19.43
C LEU A 36 25.33 -4.65 -18.31
N GLN A 37 24.74 -4.77 -17.11
CA GLN A 37 25.08 -3.93 -15.96
C GLN A 37 26.52 -4.15 -15.46
N ALA A 38 27.08 -5.34 -15.69
CA ALA A 38 28.47 -5.67 -15.39
C ALA A 38 29.49 -4.95 -16.30
N ARG A 39 29.04 -4.36 -17.42
CA ARG A 39 29.91 -3.61 -18.33
C ARG A 39 30.08 -2.16 -17.86
N PRO A 40 31.28 -1.58 -17.95
CA PRO A 40 31.49 -0.18 -17.60
C PRO A 40 30.76 0.74 -18.61
N GLY A 41 29.84 1.57 -18.11
CA GLY A 41 29.11 2.54 -18.93
C GLY A 41 27.95 3.23 -18.20
N ASP A 42 28.21 4.43 -17.64
CA ASP A 42 27.24 5.19 -16.82
C ASP A 42 25.92 5.51 -17.52
N ARG A 43 25.94 5.78 -18.83
CA ARG A 43 24.70 6.11 -19.55
C ARG A 43 23.79 4.90 -19.69
N LEU A 44 24.35 3.73 -20.02
CA LEU A 44 23.56 2.50 -20.18
C LEU A 44 23.08 2.02 -18.82
N ASN A 45 23.94 2.04 -17.80
CA ASN A 45 23.60 1.61 -16.44
C ASN A 45 22.48 2.43 -15.84
N ARG A 46 22.48 3.77 -16.00
CA ARG A 46 21.34 4.61 -15.59
C ARG A 46 20.02 4.22 -16.26
N HIS A 47 20.05 3.82 -17.53
CA HIS A 47 18.83 3.36 -18.21
C HIS A 47 18.37 1.97 -17.76
N ILE A 48 19.30 1.10 -17.34
CA ILE A 48 18.99 -0.21 -16.77
C ILE A 48 18.40 -0.02 -15.36
N GLU A 49 19.03 0.81 -14.52
CA GLU A 49 18.53 1.17 -13.18
C GLU A 49 17.13 1.77 -13.25
N ALA A 50 16.89 2.70 -14.18
CA ALA A 50 15.56 3.27 -14.39
C ALA A 50 14.52 2.21 -14.80
N TYR A 51 14.91 1.17 -15.53
CA TYR A 51 14.01 0.05 -15.84
C TYR A 51 13.72 -0.80 -14.61
N LEU A 52 14.77 -1.19 -13.87
CA LEU A 52 14.66 -2.02 -12.67
C LEU A 52 13.84 -1.33 -11.57
N ALA A 53 14.00 -0.02 -11.38
CA ALA A 53 13.24 0.76 -10.41
C ALA A 53 11.74 0.84 -10.73
N ASN A 54 11.36 0.73 -12.00
CA ASN A 54 9.95 0.76 -12.42
C ASN A 54 9.31 -0.63 -12.48
N ARG A 55 10.05 -1.69 -12.14
CA ARG A 55 9.55 -3.05 -12.16
C ARG A 55 8.45 -3.22 -11.12
N VAL A 56 7.35 -3.86 -11.52
CA VAL A 56 6.26 -4.21 -10.61
C VAL A 56 6.61 -5.52 -9.91
N ASP A 57 6.57 -5.52 -8.58
CA ASP A 57 6.73 -6.71 -7.75
C ASP A 57 5.37 -7.08 -7.11
N CYS A 58 4.76 -8.15 -7.62
CA CYS A 58 3.44 -8.58 -7.13
C CYS A 58 3.49 -9.15 -5.72
N GLY A 59 4.64 -9.68 -5.28
CA GLY A 59 4.81 -10.19 -3.92
C GLY A 59 4.75 -9.05 -2.91
N VAL A 60 5.54 -8.00 -3.15
CA VAL A 60 5.53 -6.80 -2.30
C VAL A 60 4.14 -6.15 -2.27
N LEU A 61 3.46 -6.06 -3.41
CA LEU A 61 2.10 -5.50 -3.46
C LEU A 61 1.07 -6.33 -2.68
N LEU A 62 1.25 -7.66 -2.65
CA LEU A 62 0.39 -8.55 -1.86
C LEU A 62 0.66 -8.38 -0.37
N ASP A 63 1.92 -8.41 0.03
CA ASP A 63 2.33 -8.21 1.43
C ASP A 63 1.82 -6.86 1.97
N ASP A 64 1.95 -5.78 1.17
CA ASP A 64 1.43 -4.46 1.51
C ASP A 64 -0.11 -4.44 1.63
N ALA A 65 -0.81 -5.19 0.77
CA ALA A 65 -2.26 -5.30 0.83
C ALA A 65 -2.72 -6.03 2.09
N GLU A 66 -2.07 -7.13 2.46
CA GLU A 66 -2.34 -7.89 3.68
C GLU A 66 -2.07 -7.05 4.94
N ALA A 67 -0.93 -6.35 4.97
CA ALA A 67 -0.58 -5.45 6.07
C ALA A 67 -1.61 -4.31 6.22
N LYS A 68 -2.07 -3.75 5.10
CA LYS A 68 -3.12 -2.73 5.08
C LYS A 68 -4.44 -3.27 5.60
N GLU A 69 -4.85 -4.48 5.22
CA GLU A 69 -6.07 -5.11 5.69
C GLU A 69 -6.03 -5.36 7.21
N ALA A 70 -4.89 -5.85 7.74
CA ALA A 70 -4.69 -6.02 9.17
C ALA A 70 -4.79 -4.70 9.94
N ALA A 71 -4.13 -3.64 9.44
CA ALA A 71 -4.21 -2.31 10.04
C ALA A 71 -5.64 -1.73 9.99
N GLN A 72 -6.37 -1.98 8.90
CA GLN A 72 -7.76 -1.55 8.76
C GLN A 72 -8.66 -2.26 9.79
N SER A 73 -8.48 -3.56 10.00
CA SER A 73 -9.23 -4.33 11.00
C SER A 73 -9.00 -3.81 12.42
N GLU A 74 -7.75 -3.53 12.79
CA GLU A 74 -7.43 -2.97 14.10
C GLU A 74 -8.01 -1.56 14.28
N ARG A 75 -7.96 -0.72 13.23
CA ARG A 75 -8.61 0.58 13.24
C ARG A 75 -10.11 0.45 13.51
N ASP A 76 -10.79 -0.47 12.83
CA ASP A 76 -12.24 -0.65 12.96
C ASP A 76 -12.61 -1.13 14.38
N ARG A 77 -11.80 -2.00 14.97
CA ARG A 77 -11.92 -2.40 16.37
C ARG A 77 -11.79 -1.20 17.31
N LEU A 78 -10.73 -0.40 17.17
CA LEU A 78 -10.51 0.78 18.01
C LEU A 78 -11.64 1.82 17.87
N VAL A 79 -12.17 1.98 16.66
CA VAL A 79 -13.33 2.86 16.41
C VAL A 79 -14.58 2.35 17.14
N ALA A 80 -14.82 1.03 17.16
CA ALA A 80 -15.92 0.44 17.91
C ALA A 80 -15.75 0.63 19.42
N ASP A 81 -14.56 0.36 19.96
CA ASP A 81 -14.25 0.53 21.39
C ASP A 81 -14.43 2.00 21.83
N LEU A 82 -13.96 2.95 21.01
CA LEU A 82 -14.17 4.38 21.27
C LEU A 82 -15.63 4.78 21.24
N ALA A 83 -16.42 4.23 20.31
CA ALA A 83 -17.86 4.50 20.24
C ALA A 83 -18.58 3.98 21.50
N GLU A 84 -18.21 2.81 22.00
CA GLU A 84 -18.77 2.24 23.24
C GLU A 84 -18.38 3.06 24.47
N LEU A 85 -17.11 3.43 24.61
CA LEU A 85 -16.63 4.29 25.70
C LEU A 85 -17.34 5.65 25.68
N ARG A 86 -17.55 6.20 24.49
CA ARG A 86 -18.29 7.46 24.35
C ARG A 86 -19.73 7.31 24.82
N ARG A 87 -20.45 6.27 24.35
CA ARG A 87 -21.84 6.00 24.77
C ARG A 87 -21.95 5.85 26.28
N THR A 88 -21.09 5.03 26.89
CA THR A 88 -21.11 4.81 28.34
C THR A 88 -20.78 6.08 29.12
N SER A 89 -19.87 6.92 28.61
CA SER A 89 -19.58 8.23 29.21
C SER A 89 -20.79 9.18 29.16
N GLU A 90 -21.49 9.23 28.03
CA GLU A 90 -22.68 10.06 27.82
C GLU A 90 -23.85 9.59 28.72
N GLU A 91 -24.03 8.28 28.87
CA GLU A 91 -24.98 7.69 29.80
C GLU A 91 -24.67 8.05 31.26
N ARG A 92 -23.41 7.94 31.69
CA ARG A 92 -22.99 8.31 33.04
C ARG A 92 -23.21 9.80 33.31
N ILE A 93 -22.89 10.68 32.36
CA ILE A 93 -23.15 12.12 32.48
C ILE A 93 -24.66 12.37 32.65
N THR A 94 -25.49 11.67 31.88
CA THR A 94 -26.95 11.81 31.95
C THR A 94 -27.49 11.33 33.30
N GLN A 95 -27.02 10.20 33.81
CA GLN A 95 -27.39 9.70 35.14
C GLN A 95 -27.01 10.69 36.26
N VAL A 96 -25.80 11.25 36.22
CA VAL A 96 -25.37 12.26 37.20
C VAL A 96 -26.23 13.51 37.14
N LYS A 97 -26.57 14.01 35.94
CA LYS A 97 -27.46 15.17 35.78
C LYS A 97 -28.84 14.92 36.39
N VAL A 98 -29.43 13.75 36.14
CA VAL A 98 -30.74 13.38 36.70
C VAL A 98 -30.69 13.32 38.23
N ALA A 99 -29.67 12.68 38.81
CA ALA A 99 -29.51 12.60 40.26
C ALA A 99 -29.36 13.98 40.93
N LEU A 100 -28.64 14.90 40.28
CA LEU A 100 -28.48 16.27 40.75
C LEU A 100 -29.81 17.03 40.73
N TRP A 101 -30.55 16.97 39.61
CA TRP A 101 -31.85 17.63 39.48
C TRP A 101 -32.90 17.10 40.46
N SER A 102 -32.87 15.81 40.78
CA SER A 102 -33.75 15.22 41.79
C SER A 102 -33.40 15.65 43.22
N SER A 103 -32.14 16.01 43.49
CA SER A 103 -31.68 16.46 44.82
C SER A 103 -31.97 17.95 45.08
N ASP A 104 -31.95 18.79 44.05
CA ASP A 104 -32.29 20.22 44.15
C ASP A 104 -33.81 20.50 44.16
N SER A 105 -34.64 19.48 43.90
CA SER A 105 -36.11 19.58 43.83
C SER A 105 -36.82 19.27 45.16
N PHE A 106 -36.07 19.14 46.27
CA PHE A 106 -36.56 18.97 47.65
C PHE A 106 -35.96 20.04 48.56
#